data_AF-A0A538BDR6-F1
#
_entry.id   AF-A0A538BDR6-F1
#
_cell.length_a   1.000
_cell.length_b   1.000
_cell.length_c   1.000
_cell.angle_alpha   90.00
_cell.angle_beta   90.00
_cell.angle_gamma   90.00
#
_symmetry.space_group_name_H-M   'P 1'
#
loop_
_entity.id
_entity.type
_entity.pdbx_description
1 polymer ?
#
loop_
_entity_poly.entity_id
_entity_poly.type
_entity_poly.pdbx_seq_one_letter_code
_entity_poly.pdbx_strand_id
1 'polypeptide(L)' 'MHRVIVFGGGSGGSFVNDTWQWTGSDWSRVRTTGAPSPREGARMTFDRSAGRIVLFGGQQGKQQTHDTWTLHAKNG' A
#
# COMPACT_ATOMS: atom_id res chain seq x y z
N MET A 1 -20.35 1.77 -0.89
CA MET A 1 -19.32 0.71 -1.02
C MET A 1 -18.11 1.15 -0.22
N HIS A 2 -17.67 0.35 0.76
CA HIS A 2 -16.48 0.65 1.55
C HIS A 2 -15.31 -0.15 1.01
N ARG A 3 -14.19 0.52 0.71
CA ARG A 3 -12.96 -0.14 0.28
C ARG A 3 -11.81 0.31 1.16
N VAL A 4 -11.05 -0.65 1.67
CA VAL A 4 -9.80 -0.39 2.40
C VAL A 4 -8.65 -0.97 1.58
N ILE A 5 -7.57 -0.21 1.49
CA ILE A 5 -6.32 -0.65 0.86
C ILE A 5 -5.25 -0.69 1.94
N VAL A 6 -4.55 -1.82 2.03
CA VAL A 6 -3.40 -2.02 2.92
C VAL A 6 -2.21 -2.36 2.05
N PHE A 7 -1.05 -1.78 2.38
CA PHE A 7 0.22 -2.10 1.75
C PHE A 7 1.27 -2.43 2.79
N GLY A 8 2.00 -3.51 2.54
CA GLY A 8 3.15 -3.89 3.32
C GLY A 8 2.83 -4.29 4.77
N GLY A 9 3.72 -3.93 5.68
CA GLY A 9 3.70 -4.37 7.07
C GLY A 9 4.97 -5.15 7.43
N GLY A 10 5.19 -5.31 8.73
CA GLY A 10 6.36 -6.00 9.26
C GLY A 10 6.02 -6.85 10.48
N SER A 11 6.72 -7.98 10.63
CA SER A 11 6.70 -8.81 11.84
C SER A 11 8.07 -9.45 12.05
N GLY A 12 8.62 -9.31 13.26
CA GLY A 12 9.88 -9.96 13.64
C GLY A 12 11.08 -9.64 12.73
N GLY A 13 11.14 -8.43 12.15
CA GLY A 13 12.20 -8.01 11.24
C GLY A 13 12.03 -8.44 9.78
N SER A 14 10.94 -9.15 9.45
CA SER A 14 10.54 -9.42 8.07
C SER A 14 9.52 -8.39 7.60
N PHE A 15 9.68 -7.89 6.38
CA PHE A 15 8.78 -6.92 5.76
C PHE A 15 8.17 -7.50 4.48
N VAL A 16 6.95 -7.10 4.17
CA VAL A 16 6.27 -7.46 2.91
C VAL A 16 5.94 -6.21 2.08
N ASN A 17 5.70 -6.40 0.78
CA ASN A 17 5.27 -5.37 -0.17
C ASN A 17 4.00 -5.75 -0.93
N ASP A 18 3.21 -6.69 -0.40
CA ASP A 18 1.93 -7.01 -0.99
C ASP A 18 0.91 -5.90 -0.70
N THR A 19 -0.06 -5.79 -1.60
CA THR A 19 -1.21 -4.91 -1.44
C THR A 19 -2.44 -5.78 -1.29
N TRP A 20 -3.26 -5.47 -0.29
CA TRP A 20 -4.54 -6.13 -0.04
C TRP A 20 -5.68 -5.13 -0.12
N GLN A 21 -6.81 -5.59 -0.64
CA GLN A 21 -8.06 -4.85 -0.72
C GLN A 21 -9.12 -5.56 0.09
N TRP A 22 -9.85 -4.79 0.91
CA TRP A 22 -11.10 -5.22 1.51
C TRP A 22 -12.29 -4.51 0.87
N THR A 23 -13.38 -5.24 0.64
CA THR A 23 -14.58 -4.74 -0.08
C THR A 23 -15.81 -4.50 0.80
N GLY A 24 -15.71 -4.70 2.12
CA GLY A 24 -16.88 -4.76 3.00
C GLY A 24 -17.12 -6.16 3.58
N SER A 25 -16.62 -7.19 2.91
CA SER A 25 -16.79 -8.59 3.27
C SER A 25 -15.48 -9.35 3.23
N ASP A 26 -14.74 -9.22 2.13
CA ASP A 26 -13.62 -10.12 1.82
C ASP A 26 -12.33 -9.38 1.58
N TRP A 27 -11.22 -10.04 1.93
CA TRP A 27 -9.88 -9.61 1.57
C TRP A 27 -9.42 -10.32 0.30
N SER A 28 -8.88 -9.56 -0.65
CA SER A 28 -8.23 -10.11 -1.84
C SER A 28 -6.93 -9.38 -2.13
N ARG A 29 -5.96 -10.12 -2.68
CA ARG A 29 -4.65 -9.56 -3.02
C ARG A 29 -4.74 -8.76 -4.31
N VAL A 30 -4.23 -7.54 -4.30
CA VAL A 30 -4.18 -6.68 -5.47
C VAL A 30 -2.90 -6.98 -6.24
N ARG A 31 -3.03 -7.27 -7.54
CA ARG A 31 -1.88 -7.40 -8.43
C ARG A 31 -1.34 -6.01 -8.77
N THR A 32 -0.11 -5.74 -8.37
CA THR A 32 0.59 -4.48 -8.62
C THR A 32 1.77 -4.68 -9.55
N THR A 33 2.00 -3.73 -10.45
CA THR A 33 3.23 -3.63 -11.25
C THR A 33 4.11 -2.53 -10.67
N GLY A 34 5.36 -2.84 -10.32
CA GLY A 34 6.29 -1.86 -9.74
C GLY A 34 5.89 -1.42 -8.32
N ALA A 35 5.51 -2.36 -7.46
CA ALA A 35 5.29 -2.07 -6.04
C ALA A 35 6.60 -1.56 -5.39
N PRO A 36 6.50 -0.71 -4.35
CA PRO A 36 7.65 -0.31 -3.56
C PRO A 36 8.35 -1.52 -2.96
N SER A 37 9.59 -1.32 -2.51
CA SER A 37 10.27 -2.31 -1.67
C SER A 37 9.45 -2.62 -0.41
N PRO A 38 9.56 -3.83 0.16
CA PRO A 38 8.88 -4.19 1.41
C PRO A 38 9.07 -3.14 2.49
N ARG A 39 8.06 -2.80 3.27
CA ARG A 39 8.18 -1.76 4.31
C ARG A 39 6.98 -1.75 5.23
N GLU A 40 7.18 -1.14 6.39
CA GLU A 40 6.11 -0.77 7.31
C GLU A 40 6.13 0.73 7.59
N GLY A 41 5.12 1.23 8.30
CA GLY A 41 5.07 2.62 8.76
C GLY A 41 4.94 3.67 7.65
N ALA A 42 4.73 3.25 6.40
CA ALA A 42 4.48 4.14 5.28
C ALA A 42 3.18 4.93 5.51
N ARG A 43 3.17 6.19 5.07
CA ARG A 43 1.97 7.03 5.12
C ARG A 43 1.19 6.84 3.82
N MET A 44 -0.12 6.69 3.93
CA MET A 44 -1.02 6.46 2.79
C MET A 44 -2.21 7.40 2.84
N THR A 45 -2.60 7.92 1.68
CA THR A 45 -3.82 8.72 1.49
C THR A 45 -4.51 8.38 0.18
N PHE A 46 -5.80 8.70 0.08
CA PHE A 46 -6.56 8.57 -1.16
C PHE A 46 -6.78 9.94 -1.81
N ASP A 47 -6.18 10.12 -2.98
CA ASP A 47 -6.41 11.26 -3.85
C ASP A 47 -7.68 11.00 -4.68
N ARG A 48 -8.79 11.62 -4.25
CA ARG A 48 -10.11 11.42 -4.86
C ARG A 48 -10.23 12.03 -6.26
N SER A 49 -9.53 13.13 -6.56
CA SER A 49 -9.63 13.78 -7.87
C SER A 49 -8.89 12.97 -8.94
N ALA A 50 -7.76 12.35 -8.57
CA ALA A 50 -6.99 11.48 -9.48
C ALA A 50 -7.35 9.99 -9.40
N GLY A 51 -8.23 9.59 -8.47
CA GLY A 51 -8.66 8.20 -8.31
C GLY A 51 -7.50 7.26 -7.94
N ARG A 52 -6.56 7.69 -7.09
CA ARG A 52 -5.37 6.92 -6.74
C ARG A 52 -5.05 6.96 -5.27
N ILE A 53 -4.45 5.88 -4.77
CA ILE A 53 -3.79 5.87 -3.47
C ILE A 53 -2.38 6.43 -3.66
N VAL A 54 -1.96 7.32 -2.78
CA VAL A 54 -0.57 7.81 -2.69
C VAL A 54 0.04 7.24 -1.42
N LEU A 55 1.21 6.61 -1.57
CA LEU A 55 2.03 6.10 -0.49
C LEU A 55 3.34 6.89 -0.47
N PHE A 56 3.80 7.29 0.71
CA PHE A 56 5.10 7.93 0.89
C PHE A 56 5.88 7.32 2.04
N GLY A 57 7.17 7.06 1.79
CA GLY A 57 8.14 6.65 2.77
C GLY A 57 7.79 5.33 3.47
N GLY A 58 8.10 5.26 4.77
CA GLY A 58 8.12 4.04 5.57
C GLY A 58 9.55 3.58 5.88
N GLN A 59 9.69 2.35 6.39
CA GLN A 59 11.00 1.82 6.79
C GLN A 59 11.13 0.31 6.55
N GLN A 60 12.39 -0.14 6.37
CA GLN A 60 12.83 -1.52 6.50
C GLN A 60 13.83 -1.60 7.65
N GLY A 61 13.32 -1.90 8.85
CA GLY A 61 14.12 -1.91 10.07
C GLY A 61 14.67 -0.50 10.34
N LYS A 62 16.01 -0.35 10.27
CA LYS A 62 16.68 0.94 10.48
C LYS A 62 16.74 1.82 9.22
N GLN A 63 16.40 1.29 8.05
CA GLN A 63 16.49 2.01 6.77
C GLN A 63 15.19 2.75 6.50
N GLN A 64 15.22 4.08 6.43
CA GLN A 64 14.09 4.86 5.97
C GLN A 64 13.98 4.83 4.45
N THR A 65 12.76 5.00 3.98
CA THR A 65 12.45 5.13 2.55
C THR A 65 11.93 6.53 2.28
N HIS A 66 12.25 7.07 1.11
CA HIS A 66 11.96 8.46 0.73
C HIS A 66 11.30 8.57 -0.66
N ASP A 67 10.76 7.46 -1.16
CA ASP A 67 10.05 7.37 -2.42
C ASP A 67 8.54 7.57 -2.25
N THR A 68 7.92 8.06 -3.33
CA THR A 68 6.47 8.13 -3.50
C THR A 68 6.04 7.03 -4.46
N TRP A 69 4.99 6.31 -4.11
CA TRP A 69 4.35 5.35 -5.00
C TRP A 69 2.86 5.63 -5.09
N THR A 70 2.28 5.31 -6.24
CA THR A 70 0.85 5.46 -6.46
C THR A 70 0.21 4.20 -6.99
N LEU A 71 -0.95 3.85 -6.43
CA LEU A 71 -1.80 2.78 -6.94
C LEU A 71 -3.04 3.38 -7.56
N HIS A 72 -3.26 3.11 -8.84
CA HIS A 72 -4.54 3.41 -9.48
C HIS A 72 -5.60 2.47 -8.91
N ALA A 73 -6.62 3.06 -8.30
CA ALA A 73 -7.85 2.34 -8.08
C ALA A 73 -8.41 2.03 -9.46
N LYS A 74 -8.45 0.76 -9.88
CA LYS A 74 -9.26 0.43 -11.06
C LYS A 74 -10.69 0.88 -10.74
N ASN A 75 -11.18 1.85 -11.52
CA ASN A 75 -12.60 2.08 -11.61
C ASN A 75 -13.17 0.79 -12.21
N GLY A 76 -14.15 0.21 -11.52
CA GLY A 76 -14.89 -0.93 -12.05
C GLY A 76 -15.52 -0.60 -13.38
#